data_AF-A0A9C9TDA3-F1
#
_entry.id   AF-A0A9C9TDA3-F1
#
_cell.length_a   1.000
_cell.length_b   1.000
_cell.length_c   1.000
_cell.angle_alpha   90.00
_cell.angle_beta   90.00
_cell.angle_gamma   90.00
#
_symmetry.space_group_name_H-M   'P 1'
#
loop_
_entity.id
_entity.type
_entity.pdbx_description
1 polymer ?
#
loop_
_entity_poly.entity_id
_entity_poly.type
_entity_poly.pdbx_seq_one_letter_code
_entity_poly.pdbx_strand_id
1 'polypeptide(L)' 'MTETKPRFGKLAPMYHFILNPHTGTRVSTCPQCEQKMRQRKVPLFIHVDPLIPIILGYTCRYCPDCDLLVAHQDEIR' A
#
# COMPACT_ATOMS: atom_id res chain seq x y z
N MET A 1 -20.30 -0.68 -17.40
CA MET A 1 -20.59 0.12 -16.19
C MET A 1 -19.36 0.01 -15.31
N THR A 2 -18.51 1.03 -15.28
CA THR A 2 -17.26 1.01 -14.50
C THR A 2 -17.58 1.30 -13.04
N GLU A 3 -17.61 0.27 -12.18
CA GLU A 3 -17.72 0.45 -10.73
C GLU A 3 -16.57 1.32 -10.23
N THR A 4 -16.88 2.54 -9.83
CA THR A 4 -15.97 3.40 -9.07
C THR A 4 -15.76 2.78 -7.71
N LYS A 5 -14.56 2.22 -7.48
CA LYS A 5 -14.14 1.74 -6.16
C LYS A 5 -14.39 2.84 -5.12
N PRO A 6 -14.97 2.51 -3.95
CA PRO A 6 -15.20 3.49 -2.89
C PRO A 6 -13.86 4.16 -2.52
N ARG A 7 -13.85 5.49 -2.54
CA ARG A 7 -12.67 6.30 -2.22
C ARG A 7 -12.85 6.94 -0.86
N PHE A 8 -11.79 6.90 -0.06
CA PHE A 8 -11.75 7.63 1.21
C PHE A 8 -11.36 9.09 0.94
N GLY A 9 -12.24 10.02 1.27
CA GLY A 9 -12.02 11.46 1.08
C GLY A 9 -12.18 11.96 -0.37
N LYS A 10 -11.89 13.25 -0.58
CA LYS A 10 -12.07 13.96 -1.87
C LYS A 10 -10.77 14.13 -2.67
N LEU A 11 -9.62 13.83 -2.07
CA LEU A 11 -8.32 14.04 -2.69
C LEU A 11 -7.95 12.88 -3.63
N ALA A 12 -7.14 13.19 -4.64
CA ALA A 12 -6.55 12.17 -5.48
C ALA A 12 -5.57 11.30 -4.66
N PRO A 13 -5.49 9.98 -4.93
CA PRO A 13 -4.53 9.12 -4.27
C PRO A 13 -3.10 9.58 -4.61
N MET A 14 -2.27 9.73 -3.58
CA MET A 14 -0.86 10.12 -3.75
C MET A 14 0.02 8.96 -4.23
N TYR A 15 -0.31 7.73 -3.85
CA TYR A 15 0.43 6.53 -4.22
C TYR A 15 -0.48 5.50 -4.87
N HIS A 16 0.08 4.72 -5.78
CA HIS A 16 -0.47 3.40 -6.09
C HIS A 16 -0.23 2.49 -4.89
N PHE A 17 -1.21 1.65 -4.55
CA PHE A 17 -1.15 0.81 -3.35
C PHE A 17 -1.39 -0.65 -3.69
N ILE A 18 -0.51 -1.53 -3.21
CA ILE A 18 -0.67 -2.98 -3.24
C ILE A 18 -0.56 -3.52 -1.81
N LEU A 19 -1.52 -4.35 -1.43
CA LEU A 19 -1.43 -5.18 -0.24
C LEU A 19 -0.85 -6.54 -0.67
N ASN A 20 0.35 -6.87 -0.19
CA ASN A 20 0.97 -8.16 -0.46
C ASN A 20 0.44 -9.21 0.55
N PRO A 21 -0.30 -10.24 0.10
CA PRO A 21 -0.88 -11.26 0.98
C PRO A 21 0.13 -12.36 1.37
N HIS A 22 1.28 -12.41 0.70
CA HIS A 22 2.24 -13.51 0.87
C HIS A 22 3.23 -13.22 1.99
N THR A 23 3.06 -13.97 3.08
CA THR A 23 3.80 -13.81 4.33
C THR A 23 5.33 -13.87 4.16
N GLY A 24 5.79 -14.82 3.34
CA GLY A 24 7.20 -15.07 3.06
C GLY A 24 7.82 -14.24 1.92
N THR A 25 7.00 -13.60 1.07
CA THR A 25 7.53 -12.92 -0.13
C THR A 25 7.79 -11.46 0.16
N ARG A 26 9.07 -11.06 0.16
CA ARG A 26 9.46 -9.65 0.25
C ARG A 26 9.63 -9.08 -1.16
N VAL A 27 8.93 -7.98 -1.44
CA VAL A 27 9.04 -7.28 -2.73
C VAL A 27 10.32 -6.44 -2.73
N SER A 28 11.41 -7.01 -3.26
CA SER A 28 12.68 -6.31 -3.45
C SER A 28 12.69 -5.47 -4.74
N THR A 29 11.91 -5.89 -5.74
CA THR A 29 11.86 -5.35 -7.10
C THR A 29 10.45 -4.90 -7.46
N CYS A 30 10.33 -3.75 -8.14
CA CYS A 30 9.04 -3.19 -8.52
C CYS A 30 8.36 -4.07 -9.58
N PRO A 31 7.09 -4.47 -9.40
CA PRO A 31 6.36 -5.29 -10.38
C PRO A 31 5.98 -4.53 -11.66
N GLN A 32 6.17 -3.21 -11.71
CA GLN A 32 5.82 -2.39 -12.88
C GLN A 32 7.02 -1.99 -13.75
N CYS A 33 8.15 -1.67 -13.12
CA CYS A 33 9.34 -1.14 -13.82
C CYS A 33 10.62 -1.95 -13.56
N GLU A 34 10.53 -3.03 -12.78
CA GLU A 34 11.65 -3.92 -12.45
C GLU A 34 12.83 -3.25 -11.71
N GLN A 35 12.64 -2.01 -11.24
CA GLN A 35 13.63 -1.29 -10.46
C GLN A 35 13.66 -1.73 -9.00
N LYS A 36 14.78 -1.49 -8.33
CA LYS A 36 14.92 -1.77 -6.90
C LYS A 36 13.97 -0.91 -6.08
N MET A 37 13.18 -1.56 -5.23
CA MET A 37 12.33 -0.84 -4.28
C MET A 37 13.15 -0.36 -3.08
N ARG A 38 12.66 0.69 -2.44
CA ARG A 38 13.21 1.27 -1.20
C ARG A 38 12.31 0.90 -0.03
N GLN A 39 12.82 1.06 1.18
CA GLN A 39 12.03 0.97 2.40
C GLN A 39 11.53 2.37 2.76
N ARG A 40 10.23 2.52 3.07
CA ARG A 40 9.65 3.80 3.45
C ARG A 40 8.66 3.60 4.60
N LYS A 41 8.90 4.30 5.71
CA LYS A 41 7.93 4.36 6.81
C LYS A 41 6.87 5.41 6.47
N VAL A 42 5.61 4.99 6.42
CA VAL A 42 4.48 5.89 6.19
C VAL A 42 3.35 5.55 7.14
N PRO A 43 2.66 6.54 7.73
CA PRO A 43 1.43 6.28 8.45
C PRO A 43 0.35 5.86 7.43
N LEU A 44 -0.14 4.63 7.53
CA LEU A 44 -1.29 4.19 6.74
C LEU A 44 -2.55 4.36 7.57
N PHE A 45 -3.53 5.04 6.98
CA PHE A 45 -4.91 5.03 7.46
C PHE A 45 -5.64 3.93 6.70
N ILE A 46 -5.95 2.83 7.39
CA ILE A 46 -6.65 1.69 6.80
C ILE A 46 -8.08 1.69 7.34
N HIS A 47 -9.04 1.85 6.44
CA HIS A 47 -10.45 1.70 6.74
C HIS A 47 -10.91 0.30 6.29
N VAL A 48 -11.25 -0.53 7.25
CA VAL A 48 -11.85 -1.85 7.03
C VAL A 48 -13.29 -1.76 7.49
N ASP A 49 -14.26 -1.90 6.58
CA ASP A 49 -15.68 -1.87 6.93
C ASP A 49 -16.13 -3.26 7.43
N PRO A 50 -16.89 -3.40 8.54
CA PRO A 50 -17.44 -2.37 9.45
C PRO A 50 -16.58 -2.04 10.68
N LEU A 51 -15.28 -2.34 10.64
CA LEU A 51 -14.36 -2.18 11.77
C LEU A 51 -13.89 -0.73 11.97
N ILE A 52 -13.37 -0.47 13.17
CA ILE A 52 -12.78 0.84 13.54
C ILE A 52 -11.51 1.08 12.70
N PRO A 53 -11.34 2.29 12.11
CA PRO A 53 -10.13 2.62 11.36
C PRO A 53 -8.87 2.52 12.21
N ILE A 54 -7.77 2.06 11.61
CA ILE A 54 -6.50 1.88 12.31
C ILE A 54 -5.44 2.78 11.64
N ILE A 55 -4.70 3.52 12.49
CA ILE A 55 -3.52 4.30 12.08
C ILE A 55 -2.29 3.57 12.59
N LEU A 56 -1.49 3.04 11.67
CA LEU A 56 -0.29 2.30 12.02
C LEU A 56 0.91 2.81 11.21
N GLY A 57 2.04 2.94 11.90
CA GLY A 57 3.31 3.38 11.31
C GLY A 57 4.02 2.23 10.64
N TYR A 58 3.54 1.81 9.46
CA TYR A 58 4.10 0.67 8.75
C TYR A 58 5.34 1.01 7.95
N THR A 59 6.14 -0.02 7.75
CA THR A 59 7.28 0.04 6.86
C THR A 59 6.93 -0.61 5.53
N CYS A 60 6.65 0.18 4.52
CA CYS A 60 6.30 -0.31 3.20
C CYS A 60 7.53 -0.41 2.30
N ARG A 61 7.40 -1.17 1.22
CA ARG A 61 8.29 -1.07 0.05
C ARG A 61 7.76 0.03 -0.86
N TYR A 62 8.65 0.87 -1.37
CA TYR A 62 8.31 2.03 -2.18
C TYR A 62 9.15 2.09 -3.44
N CYS A 63 8.50 2.24 -4.60
CA CYS A 63 9.17 2.56 -5.85
C CYS A 63 8.98 4.05 -6.17
N PRO A 64 10.06 4.84 -6.26
CA PRO A 64 9.97 6.27 -6.58
C PRO A 64 9.60 6.52 -8.05
N ASP A 65 9.90 5.60 -8.96
CA ASP A 65 9.65 5.79 -10.40
C ASP A 65 8.18 5.57 -10.78
N CYS A 66 7.47 4.75 -10.01
CA CYS A 66 6.05 4.41 -10.24
C CYS A 66 5.11 4.97 -9.17
N ASP A 67 5.64 5.68 -8.17
CA ASP A 67 4.92 6.06 -6.95
C ASP A 67 4.10 4.91 -6.33
N LEU A 68 4.69 3.71 -6.34
CA LEU A 68 4.07 2.48 -5.89
C LEU A 68 4.48 2.17 -4.46
N LEU A 69 3.49 2.05 -3.58
CA LEU A 69 3.62 1.62 -2.21
C LEU A 69 3.08 0.19 -2.05
N VAL A 70 3.91 -0.69 -1.50
CA VAL A 70 3.53 -2.07 -1.21
C VAL A 70 3.61 -2.29 0.30
N ALA A 71 2.45 -2.49 0.93
CA ALA A 71 2.36 -2.89 2.33
C ALA A 71 2.27 -4.41 2.42
N HIS A 72 2.78 -4.96 3.53
CA HIS A 72 2.78 -6.38 3.77
C HIS A 72 1.67 -6.75 4.74
N GLN A 73 0.81 -7.70 4.37
CA GLN A 73 -0.40 -7.98 5.14
C GLN A 73 -0.10 -8.50 6.56
N ASP A 74 1.01 -9.20 6.79
CA ASP A 74 1.37 -9.67 8.13
C ASP A 74 1.74 -8.54 9.10
N GLU A 75 2.20 -7.42 8.55
CA GLU A 75 2.44 -6.22 9.35
C GLU A 75 1.11 -5.56 9.70
N ILE A 76 0.10 -5.69 8.82
CA ILE A 76 -1.26 -5.17 9.00
C ILE A 76 -2.11 -6.16 9.81
N ARG A 77 -1.95 -6.13 11.13
CA ARG A 77 -2.80 -6.84 12.08
C ARG A 77 -3.97 -6.00 12.57
#